data_AF-A0A5R9IH82-F1
#
_entry.id   AF-A0A5R9IH82-F1
#
_cell.length_a   1.000
_cell.length_b   1.000
_cell.length_c   1.000
_cell.angle_alpha   90.00
_cell.angle_beta   90.00
_cell.angle_gamma   90.00
#
_symmetry.space_group_name_H-M   'P 1'
#
loop_
_entity.id
_entity.type
_entity.pdbx_description
1 polymer ?
#
loop_
_entity_poly.entity_id
_entity_poly.type
_entity_poly.pdbx_seq_one_letter_code
_entity_poly.pdbx_strand_id
1 'polypeptide(L)'
;MQRRSKVFGLATIELTLVLPILLLLVFTVAEFGRLLYQYNALTKTVRDASRYLDIYATPGVSDVIDISNTLRTEVDNLVYYGATTNTGNEILPGLANSTTNVSVSGQFITLSVSYNFQPIFSTIIPDFGYGGGFNLSFPLVVSYTLKAQSGGIR
;
A
#
# COMPACT_ATOMS: atom_id res chain seq x y z
N MET A 1 -49.91 -17.14 -37.32
CA MET A 1 -49.38 -16.47 -36.11
C MET A 1 -48.14 -17.22 -35.63
N GLN A 2 -46.93 -16.73 -35.94
CA GLN A 2 -45.67 -17.40 -35.57
C GLN A 2 -45.29 -17.06 -34.13
N ARG A 3 -45.22 -18.09 -33.26
CA ARG A 3 -44.73 -17.97 -31.88
C ARG A 3 -43.21 -17.75 -31.87
N ARG A 4 -42.79 -16.50 -31.64
CA ARG A 4 -41.41 -16.19 -31.24
C ARG A 4 -41.32 -16.24 -29.71
N SER A 5 -40.92 -17.39 -29.15
CA SER A 5 -40.67 -17.50 -27.69
C SER A 5 -39.48 -18.36 -27.31
N LYS A 6 -38.62 -18.76 -28.26
CA LYS A 6 -37.47 -19.64 -27.98
C LYS A 6 -36.13 -18.91 -27.78
N VAL A 7 -36.05 -17.63 -28.15
CA VAL A 7 -34.80 -16.84 -28.14
C VAL A 7 -34.46 -16.30 -26.73
N PHE A 8 -35.46 -15.97 -25.92
CA PHE A 8 -35.24 -15.37 -24.60
C PHE A 8 -34.59 -16.32 -23.57
N GLY A 9 -34.91 -17.62 -23.61
CA GLY A 9 -34.33 -18.59 -22.67
C GLY A 9 -32.87 -18.95 -22.98
N LEU A 10 -32.52 -19.01 -24.27
CA LEU A 10 -31.16 -19.35 -24.71
C LEU A 10 -30.16 -18.24 -24.35
N ALA A 11 -30.53 -16.97 -24.56
CA ALA A 11 -29.68 -15.83 -24.23
C ALA A 11 -29.35 -15.76 -22.72
N THR A 12 -30.31 -16.09 -21.85
CA THR A 12 -30.08 -16.14 -20.39
C THR A 12 -29.07 -17.24 -20.02
N ILE A 13 -29.13 -18.39 -20.68
CA ILE A 13 -28.18 -19.50 -20.44
C ILE A 13 -26.78 -19.10 -20.89
N GLU A 14 -26.65 -18.53 -22.09
CA GLU A 14 -25.37 -18.07 -22.63
C GLU A 14 -24.74 -17.00 -21.73
N LEU A 15 -25.54 -16.01 -21.27
CA LEU A 15 -25.06 -15.01 -20.31
C LEU A 15 -24.61 -15.67 -19.01
N THR A 16 -25.40 -16.61 -18.45
CA THR A 16 -25.06 -17.27 -17.17
C THR A 16 -23.75 -18.06 -17.26
N LEU A 17 -23.40 -18.59 -18.43
CA LEU A 17 -22.13 -19.29 -18.65
C LEU A 17 -20.94 -18.34 -18.80
N VAL A 18 -21.13 -17.17 -19.44
CA VAL A 18 -20.06 -16.19 -19.67
C VAL A 18 -19.84 -15.27 -18.48
N LEU A 19 -20.91 -14.97 -17.71
CA LEU A 19 -20.91 -14.03 -16.58
C LEU A 19 -19.80 -14.31 -15.55
N PRO A 20 -19.53 -15.56 -15.11
CA PRO A 20 -18.49 -15.82 -14.12
C PRO A 20 -17.09 -15.41 -14.60
N ILE A 21 -16.79 -15.67 -15.88
CA ILE A 21 -15.49 -15.32 -16.49
C ILE A 21 -15.40 -13.80 -16.64
N LEU A 22 -16.48 -13.15 -17.06
CA LEU A 22 -16.54 -11.70 -17.21
C LEU A 22 -16.38 -10.97 -15.87
N LEU A 23 -17.05 -11.44 -14.81
CA LEU A 23 -16.92 -10.88 -13.46
C LEU A 23 -15.52 -11.07 -12.90
N LEU A 24 -14.91 -12.25 -13.11
CA LEU A 24 -13.52 -12.49 -12.72
C LEU A 24 -12.61 -11.44 -13.37
N LEU A 25 -12.73 -11.22 -14.67
CA LEU A 25 -11.91 -10.24 -15.40
C LEU A 25 -12.13 -8.82 -14.88
N VAL A 26 -13.38 -8.40 -14.67
CA VAL A 26 -13.69 -7.07 -14.13
C VAL A 26 -13.11 -6.88 -12.73
N PHE A 27 -13.25 -7.87 -11.85
CA PHE A 27 -12.69 -7.81 -10.49
C PHE A 27 -11.17 -7.81 -10.49
N THR A 28 -10.52 -8.59 -11.34
CA THR A 28 -9.05 -8.57 -11.48
C THR A 28 -8.56 -7.20 -11.92
N VAL A 29 -9.18 -6.59 -12.94
CA VAL A 29 -8.79 -5.26 -13.42
C VAL A 29 -9.06 -4.19 -12.35
N ALA A 30 -10.19 -4.27 -11.64
CA ALA A 30 -10.52 -3.34 -10.56
C ALA A 30 -9.53 -3.42 -9.39
N GLU A 31 -9.18 -4.63 -8.93
CA GLU A 31 -8.18 -4.83 -7.87
C GLU A 31 -6.79 -4.39 -8.31
N PHE A 32 -6.42 -4.64 -9.58
CA PHE A 32 -5.14 -4.17 -10.10
C PHE A 32 -5.06 -2.64 -10.14
N GLY A 33 -6.13 -1.96 -10.55
CA GLY A 33 -6.21 -0.50 -10.48
C GLY A 33 -6.05 0.02 -9.04
N ARG A 34 -6.69 -0.66 -8.09
CA ARG A 34 -6.59 -0.32 -6.66
C ARG A 34 -5.20 -0.59 -6.08
N LEU A 35 -4.55 -1.67 -6.49
CA LEU A 35 -3.15 -1.98 -6.14
C LEU A 35 -2.23 -0.84 -6.58
N LEU A 36 -2.33 -0.41 -7.84
CA LEU A 36 -1.53 0.71 -8.33
C LEU A 36 -1.82 2.01 -7.57
N TYR A 37 -3.08 2.28 -7.24
CA TYR A 37 -3.44 3.43 -6.41
C TYR A 37 -2.78 3.37 -5.02
N GLN A 38 -2.88 2.23 -4.32
CA GLN A 38 -2.30 2.06 -2.98
C GLN A 38 -0.77 2.16 -3.01
N TYR A 39 -0.12 1.57 -4.02
CA TYR A 39 1.33 1.67 -4.20
C TYR A 39 1.80 3.12 -4.40
N ASN A 40 1.09 3.89 -5.23
CA ASN A 40 1.41 5.30 -5.46
C ASN A 40 1.16 6.17 -4.22
N ALA A 41 0.06 5.93 -3.51
CA ALA A 41 -0.24 6.60 -2.25
C ALA A 41 0.85 6.32 -1.20
N LEU A 42 1.25 5.06 -1.03
CA LEU A 42 2.33 4.65 -0.14
C LEU A 42 3.67 5.29 -0.54
N THR A 43 3.98 5.31 -1.83
CA THR A 43 5.20 5.97 -2.33
C THR A 43 5.23 7.46 -2.00
N LYS A 44 4.08 8.13 -2.13
CA LYS A 44 3.95 9.55 -1.80
C LYS A 44 4.19 9.79 -0.30
N THR A 45 3.57 9.02 0.58
CA THR A 45 3.71 9.21 2.03
C THR A 45 5.11 8.89 2.53
N VAL A 46 5.74 7.82 2.02
CA VAL A 46 7.13 7.48 2.34
C VAL A 46 8.09 8.59 1.89
N ARG A 47 7.87 9.18 0.72
CA ARG A 47 8.68 10.30 0.25
C ARG A 47 8.49 11.56 1.11
N ASP A 48 7.26 11.86 1.53
CA ASP A 48 6.99 13.03 2.36
C ASP A 48 7.57 12.84 3.78
N ALA A 49 7.43 11.64 4.36
CA ALA A 49 7.99 11.28 5.66
C ALA A 49 9.53 11.23 5.66
N SER A 50 10.13 10.73 4.57
CA SER A 50 11.60 10.75 4.43
C SER A 50 12.15 12.17 4.25
N ARG A 51 11.46 13.06 3.54
CA ARG A 51 11.83 14.48 3.50
C ARG A 51 11.77 15.12 4.89
N TYR A 52 10.77 14.76 5.70
CA TYR A 52 10.70 15.18 7.08
C TYR A 52 11.89 14.65 7.90
N LEU A 53 12.22 13.36 7.75
CA LEU A 53 13.44 12.78 8.35
C LEU A 53 14.69 13.58 8.00
N ASP A 54 14.91 13.93 6.73
CA ASP A 54 16.11 14.67 6.31
C ASP A 54 16.22 16.07 6.94
N ILE A 55 15.08 16.77 7.12
CA ILE A 55 15.06 18.12 7.70
C ILE A 55 15.38 18.09 9.21
N TYR A 56 14.90 17.08 9.92
CA TYR A 56 14.95 17.03 11.39
C TYR A 56 15.97 16.04 11.95
N ALA A 57 16.57 15.19 11.11
CA ALA A 57 17.68 14.33 11.49
C ALA A 57 18.93 15.20 11.69
N THR A 58 19.28 15.47 12.95
CA THR A 58 20.47 16.25 13.25
C THR A 58 21.71 15.37 13.19
N PRO A 59 22.80 15.82 12.53
CA PRO A 59 24.11 15.20 12.71
C PRO A 59 24.50 15.28 14.19
N GLY A 60 24.75 14.14 14.82
CA GLY A 60 25.26 14.08 16.18
C GLY A 60 26.71 14.58 16.26
N VAL A 61 27.25 14.62 17.49
CA VAL A 61 28.60 15.16 17.82
C VAL A 61 29.76 14.41 17.12
N SER A 62 29.48 13.33 16.40
CA SER A 62 30.46 12.49 15.69
C SER A 62 30.14 12.25 14.21
N ASP A 63 29.35 13.12 13.56
CA ASP A 63 28.87 12.92 12.17
C ASP A 63 27.98 11.66 12.01
N VAL A 64 27.53 11.10 13.14
CA VAL A 64 26.56 10.02 13.23
C VAL A 64 25.18 10.65 13.34
N ILE A 65 24.30 10.36 12.39
CA ILE A 65 22.92 10.82 12.41
C ILE A 65 22.19 10.11 13.55
N ASP A 66 21.74 10.86 14.55
CA ASP A 66 20.94 10.32 15.64
C ASP A 66 19.46 10.63 15.39
N ILE A 67 18.63 9.59 15.43
CA ILE A 67 17.19 9.69 15.19
C ILE A 67 16.49 9.42 16.51
N SER A 68 16.05 10.50 17.16
CA SER A 68 15.34 10.42 18.44
C SER A 68 14.05 9.60 18.31
N ASN A 69 13.63 8.97 19.42
CA ASN A 69 12.38 8.21 19.46
C ASN A 69 11.15 9.08 19.14
N THR A 70 11.20 10.38 19.44
CA THR A 70 10.14 11.33 19.09
C THR A 70 10.06 11.52 17.58
N LEU A 71 11.21 11.71 16.91
CA LEU A 71 11.26 11.86 15.45
C LEU A 71 10.79 10.58 14.75
N ARG A 72 11.15 9.39 15.27
CA ARG A 72 10.63 8.11 14.75
C ARG A 72 9.11 8.06 14.82
N THR A 73 8.53 8.45 15.95
CA THR A 73 7.08 8.47 16.14
C THR A 73 6.39 9.46 15.20
N GLU A 74 6.95 10.66 15.01
CA GLU A 74 6.42 11.67 14.08
C GLU A 74 6.47 11.17 12.63
N VAL A 75 7.53 10.46 12.26
CA VAL A 75 7.71 9.88 10.92
C VAL A 75 6.74 8.74 10.68
N ASP A 76 6.54 7.86 11.66
CA ASP A 76 5.52 6.81 11.58
C ASP A 76 4.11 7.43 11.43
N ASN A 77 3.80 8.46 12.22
CA ASN A 77 2.53 9.18 12.09
C ASN A 77 2.38 9.83 10.71
N LEU A 78 3.46 10.38 10.14
CA LEU A 78 3.45 10.95 8.79
C LEU A 78 3.20 9.88 7.72
N VAL A 79 3.78 8.68 7.88
CA VAL A 79 3.52 7.56 6.97
C VAL A 79 2.06 7.12 7.05
N TYR A 80 1.50 7.01 8.26
CA TYR A 80 0.16 6.44 8.50
C TYR A 80 -0.98 7.42 8.23
N TYR A 81 -0.84 8.66 8.71
CA TYR A 81 -1.90 9.67 8.77
C TYR A 81 -1.59 10.92 7.92
N GLY A 82 -0.34 11.10 7.46
CA GLY A 82 0.07 12.28 6.71
C GLY A 82 0.24 13.53 7.58
N ALA A 83 0.26 13.36 8.90
CA ALA A 83 0.49 14.40 9.89
C ALA A 83 1.51 13.92 10.93
N THR A 84 2.22 14.85 11.58
CA THR A 84 3.21 14.50 12.63
C THR A 84 2.55 13.97 13.91
N THR A 85 1.24 14.18 14.05
CA THR A 85 0.41 13.66 15.14
C THR A 85 -0.53 12.58 14.61
N ASN A 86 -0.91 11.63 15.49
CA ASN A 86 -1.97 10.65 15.20
C ASN A 86 -3.34 11.35 15.21
N THR A 87 -3.59 12.13 14.18
CA THR A 87 -4.79 12.94 14.01
C THR A 87 -5.37 12.61 12.65
N GLY A 88 -6.37 11.73 12.63
CA GLY A 88 -7.18 11.48 11.45
C GLY A 88 -7.34 10.00 11.10
N ASN A 89 -7.87 9.77 9.90
CA ASN A 89 -8.01 8.44 9.32
C ASN A 89 -6.67 8.04 8.67
N GLU A 90 -6.38 6.75 8.67
CA GLU A 90 -5.24 6.21 7.93
C GLU A 90 -5.37 6.53 6.43
N ILE A 91 -4.24 6.87 5.80
CA ILE A 91 -4.20 7.18 4.36
C ILE A 91 -4.58 5.96 3.52
N LEU A 92 -4.18 4.77 3.98
CA LEU A 92 -4.54 3.49 3.41
C LEU A 92 -5.15 2.59 4.49
N PRO A 93 -6.12 1.72 4.16
CA PRO A 93 -6.73 0.82 5.14
C PRO A 93 -5.70 -0.13 5.75
N GLY A 94 -5.59 -0.16 7.09
CA GLY A 94 -4.71 -1.06 7.81
C GLY A 94 -3.23 -0.65 7.75
N LEU A 95 -2.94 0.59 7.36
CA LEU A 95 -1.57 1.08 7.21
C LEU A 95 -0.87 1.23 8.56
N ALA A 96 -1.59 1.49 9.66
CA ALA A 96 -0.98 1.55 10.99
C ALA A 96 -0.43 0.19 11.47
N ASN A 97 -0.86 -0.92 10.84
CA ASN A 97 -0.33 -2.26 11.10
C ASN A 97 0.90 -2.58 10.22
N SER A 98 1.33 -1.66 9.36
CA SER A 98 2.50 -1.84 8.51
C SER A 98 3.79 -1.76 9.33
N THR A 99 4.87 -2.30 8.78
CA THR A 99 6.19 -2.22 9.42
C THR A 99 6.99 -1.10 8.78
N THR A 100 7.37 -0.11 9.59
CA THR A 100 8.31 0.95 9.20
C THR A 100 9.70 0.60 9.72
N ASN A 101 10.73 0.88 8.92
CA ASN A 101 12.11 0.72 9.31
C ASN A 101 12.92 1.92 8.82
N VAL A 102 13.56 2.61 9.77
CA VAL A 102 14.50 3.69 9.47
C VAL A 102 15.91 3.19 9.78
N SER A 103 16.73 3.08 8.74
CA SER A 103 18.13 2.68 8.82
C SER A 103 19.03 3.82 8.37
N VAL A 104 20.19 3.93 9.01
CA VAL A 104 21.21 4.94 8.72
C VAL A 104 22.48 4.22 8.30
N SER A 105 23.07 4.62 7.18
CA SER A 105 24.34 4.10 6.69
C SER A 105 25.24 5.27 6.27
N GLY A 106 26.20 5.62 7.12
CA GLY A 106 27.02 6.81 6.95
C GLY A 106 26.17 8.07 6.90
N GLN A 107 26.21 8.80 5.78
CA GLN A 107 25.39 10.00 5.54
C GLN A 107 24.02 9.69 4.90
N PHE A 108 23.67 8.43 4.65
CA PHE A 108 22.41 8.08 4.00
C PHE A 108 21.38 7.59 5.02
N ILE A 109 20.18 8.15 4.95
CA ILE A 109 19.00 7.72 5.73
C ILE A 109 18.08 6.98 4.76
N THR A 110 17.71 5.74 5.11
CA THR A 110 16.77 4.94 4.34
C THR A 110 15.53 4.65 5.18
N LEU A 111 14.38 5.11 4.69
CA LEU A 111 13.07 4.76 5.22
C LEU A 111 12.48 3.64 4.35
N SER A 112 12.12 2.53 4.97
CA SER A 112 11.44 1.41 4.33
C SER A 112 10.11 1.15 5.01
N VAL A 113 9.06 0.95 4.22
CA VAL A 113 7.71 0.65 4.71
C VAL A 113 7.19 -0.58 4.00
N SER A 114 6.77 -1.58 4.78
CA SER A 114 6.16 -2.82 4.30
C SER A 114 4.69 -2.84 4.68
N TYR A 115 3.84 -2.59 3.69
CA TYR A 115 2.38 -2.56 3.83
C TYR A 115 1.75 -3.79 3.18
N ASN A 116 0.93 -4.53 3.91
CA ASN A 116 0.26 -5.70 3.33
C ASN A 116 -0.95 -5.26 2.50
N PHE A 117 -0.92 -5.49 1.19
CA PHE A 117 -2.06 -5.19 0.31
C PHE A 117 -3.29 -5.98 0.74
N GLN A 118 -4.42 -5.29 0.91
CA GLN A 118 -5.70 -5.90 1.28
C GLN A 118 -6.71 -5.70 0.15
N PRO A 119 -7.08 -6.74 -0.63
CA PRO A 119 -8.14 -6.68 -1.63
C PRO A 119 -9.50 -6.27 -1.02
N ILE A 120 -10.39 -5.67 -1.82
CA ILE A 120 -11.77 -5.36 -1.39
C ILE A 120 -12.64 -6.62 -1.46
N PHE A 121 -12.55 -7.35 -2.57
CA PHE A 121 -13.55 -8.38 -2.88
C PHE A 121 -13.34 -9.66 -2.07
N SER A 122 -12.10 -10.12 -1.95
CA SER A 122 -11.74 -11.23 -1.08
C SER A 122 -10.23 -11.31 -0.90
N THR A 123 -9.78 -11.64 0.31
CA THR A 123 -8.38 -12.00 0.57
C THR A 123 -8.05 -13.43 0.14
N ILE A 124 -9.08 -14.26 -0.08
CA ILE A 124 -8.94 -15.68 -0.41
C ILE A 124 -9.86 -16.01 -1.59
N ILE A 125 -9.29 -16.49 -2.69
CA ILE A 125 -10.08 -17.10 -3.77
C ILE A 125 -10.08 -18.63 -3.63
N PRO A 126 -11.21 -19.30 -3.91
CA PRO A 126 -11.30 -20.75 -3.77
C PRO A 126 -10.38 -21.46 -4.77
N ASP A 127 -9.69 -22.51 -4.31
CA ASP A 127 -8.80 -23.36 -5.13
C ASP A 127 -9.59 -24.45 -5.89
N PHE A 128 -10.77 -24.11 -6.41
CA PHE A 128 -11.64 -24.91 -7.29
C PHE A 128 -11.59 -26.46 -7.14
N GLY A 129 -11.69 -26.97 -5.91
CA GLY A 129 -11.80 -28.41 -5.63
C GLY A 129 -10.79 -28.99 -4.64
N TYR A 130 -9.77 -28.23 -4.23
CA TYR A 130 -8.73 -28.73 -3.32
C TYR A 130 -8.94 -28.39 -1.83
N GLY A 131 -10.11 -27.83 -1.46
CA GLY A 131 -10.46 -27.54 -0.06
C GLY A 131 -9.66 -26.41 0.60
N GLY A 132 -8.79 -25.74 -0.15
CA GLY A 132 -8.05 -24.55 0.24
C GLY A 132 -8.45 -23.29 -0.52
N GLY A 133 -7.71 -22.22 -0.30
CA GLY A 133 -7.84 -20.99 -1.09
C GLY A 133 -6.52 -20.23 -1.18
N PHE A 134 -6.35 -19.51 -2.29
CA PHE A 134 -5.16 -18.72 -2.55
C PHE A 134 -5.25 -17.38 -1.83
N ASN A 135 -4.25 -17.07 -1.00
CA ASN A 135 -4.15 -15.76 -0.36
C ASN A 135 -3.69 -14.72 -1.39
N LEU A 136 -4.48 -13.66 -1.52
CA LEU A 136 -4.24 -12.54 -2.45
C LEU A 136 -3.58 -11.34 -1.79
N SER A 137 -3.26 -11.44 -0.50
CA SER A 137 -2.54 -10.42 0.25
C SER A 137 -1.04 -10.64 0.08
N PHE A 138 -0.31 -9.58 -0.20
CA PHE A 138 1.15 -9.62 -0.33
C PHE A 138 1.75 -8.28 0.13
N PRO A 139 2.99 -8.27 0.63
CA PRO A 139 3.64 -7.06 1.09
C PRO A 139 4.03 -6.17 -0.08
N LEU A 140 3.51 -4.94 -0.09
CA LEU A 140 4.00 -3.81 -0.85
C LEU A 140 5.12 -3.13 -0.06
N VAL A 141 6.34 -3.22 -0.58
CA VAL A 141 7.51 -2.61 0.04
C VAL A 141 7.91 -1.36 -0.76
N VAL A 142 7.99 -0.23 -0.07
CA VAL A 142 8.50 1.03 -0.61
C VAL A 142 9.66 1.46 0.25
N SER A 143 10.80 1.74 -0.39
CA SER A 143 11.98 2.26 0.28
C SER A 143 12.45 3.53 -0.39
N TYR A 144 12.85 4.51 0.41
CA TYR A 144 13.39 5.77 -0.07
C TYR A 144 14.63 6.15 0.73
N THR A 145 15.71 6.41 0.01
CA THR A 145 17.03 6.75 0.58
C THR A 145 17.34 8.21 0.26
N LEU A 146 17.72 8.95 1.30
CA LEU A 146 18.13 10.35 1.23
C LEU A 146 19.54 10.49 1.79
N LYS A 147 20.26 11.51 1.33
CA LYS A 147 21.50 11.93 1.97
C LYS A 147 21.15 12.98 3.02
N ALA A 148 21.52 12.74 4.27
CA ALA A 148 21.35 13.68 5.36
C ALA A 148 22.08 14.99 5.08
N GLN A 149 21.41 16.11 5.35
CA GLN A 149 22.07 17.42 5.35
C GLN A 149 23.12 17.51 6.47
N SER A 150 24.38 17.29 6.10
CA SER A 150 25.52 17.72 6.91
C SER A 150 25.65 19.25 6.78
N GLY A 151 25.30 19.98 7.84
CA GLY A 151 25.67 21.39 8.01
C GLY A 151 24.81 22.41 7.27
N GLY A 152 23.57 22.60 7.72
CA GLY A 152 22.78 23.81 7.45
C GLY A 152 22.66 24.65 8.73
N ILE A 153 23.44 25.73 8.79
CA ILE A 153 23.50 26.69 9.90
C ILE A 153 22.08 27.13 10.29
N ARG A 154 21.69 26.90 11.56
CA ARG A 154 20.63 27.68 12.23
C ARG A 154 21.30 28.73 13.09
#